data_AF-A0A5K1EVA3-F1
#
_entry.id   AF-A0A5K1EVA3-F1
#
_cell.length_a   1.000
_cell.length_b   1.000
_cell.length_c   1.000
_cell.angle_alpha   90.00
_cell.angle_beta   90.00
_cell.angle_gamma   90.00
#
_symmetry.space_group_name_H-M   'P 1'
#
loop_
_entity.id
_entity.type
_entity.pdbx_description
1 polymer ?
#
loop_
_entity_poly.entity_id
_entity_poly.type
_entity_poly.pdbx_seq_one_letter_code
_entity_poly.pdbx_strand_id
1 'polypeptide(L)' 'MAVTWTSGYDIIEAVPLVEWGPEGGARMQSPAGTLTFSRSSMC' A
#
# COMPACT_ATOMS: atom_id res chain seq x y z
N MET A 1 9.05 11.02 2.44
CA MET A 1 8.65 9.98 3.41
C MET A 1 7.85 8.94 2.67
N ALA A 2 7.98 7.65 3.01
CA ALA A 2 7.21 6.56 2.39
C ALA A 2 6.44 5.80 3.48
N VAL A 3 5.26 5.28 3.14
CA VAL A 3 4.45 4.44 4.02
C VAL A 3 4.48 3.03 3.47
N THR A 4 4.98 2.09 4.26
CA THR A 4 5.05 0.67 3.91
C THR A 4 4.25 -0.11 4.94
N TRP A 5 3.35 -0.98 4.48
CA TRP A 5 2.54 -1.84 5.34
C TRP A 5 2.33 -3.20 4.67
N THR A 6 1.86 -4.17 5.45
CA THR A 6 1.53 -5.51 4.95
C THR A 6 0.02 -5.70 5.00
N SER A 7 -0.54 -6.34 3.97
CA SER A 7 -1.95 -6.71 3.94
C SER A 7 -2.12 -8.09 3.30
N GLY A 8 -3.30 -8.68 3.47
CA GLY A 8 -3.67 -9.94 2.82
C GLY A 8 -4.41 -9.76 1.49
N TYR A 9 -4.49 -8.55 0.95
CA TYR A 9 -5.19 -8.26 -0.30
C TYR A 9 -4.23 -8.15 -1.47
N ASP A 10 -4.48 -8.93 -2.53
CA ASP A 10 -3.84 -8.75 -3.83
C ASP A 10 -4.43 -7.50 -4.54
N ILE A 11 -3.70 -6.97 -5.54
CA ILE A 11 -4.16 -5.85 -6.38
C ILE A 11 -5.43 -6.16 -7.16
N ILE A 12 -5.76 -7.44 -7.35
CA ILE A 12 -7.01 -7.89 -7.97
C ILE A 12 -8.19 -7.82 -6.98
N GLU A 13 -7.92 -7.98 -5.69
CA GLU A 13 -8.93 -7.99 -4.63
C GLU A 13 -9.25 -6.58 -4.13
N ALA A 14 -8.24 -5.71 -4.06
CA ALA A 14 -8.40 -4.33 -3.61
C ALA A 14 -7.38 -3.38 -4.26
N VAL A 15 -7.74 -2.11 -4.40
CA VAL A 15 -6.81 -1.05 -4.85
C VAL A 15 -6.09 -0.45 -3.62
N PRO A 16 -4.77 -0.62 -3.49
CA PRO A 16 -4.03 -0.09 -2.36
C PRO A 16 -3.83 1.43 -2.48
N LEU A 17 -4.13 2.15 -1.40
CA LEU A 17 -3.97 3.61 -1.33
C LEU A 17 -3.52 4.07 0.05
N VAL A 18 -2.90 5.24 0.09
CA VAL A 18 -2.64 6.00 1.32
C VAL A 18 -3.45 7.28 1.25
N GLU A 19 -4.34 7.49 2.21
CA GLU A 19 -4.95 8.79 2.46
C GLU A 19 -4.10 9.54 3.51
N TRP A 20 -3.68 10.75 3.17
CA TRP A 20 -2.82 11.54 4.05
C TRP A 20 -3.05 13.04 3.86
N GLY A 21 -2.64 13.82 4.85
CA GLY A 21 -2.77 15.27 4.89
C GLY A 21 -2.50 15.79 6.30
N PRO A 22 -2.40 17.11 6.48
CA PRO A 22 -2.29 17.70 7.82
C PRO A 22 -3.52 17.38 8.67
N GLU A 23 -3.32 17.23 9.98
CA GLU A 23 -4.41 17.05 10.93
C GLU A 23 -5.39 18.24 10.86
N GLY A 24 -6.68 17.95 10.79
CA GLY A 24 -7.73 18.97 10.63
C GLY A 24 -7.79 19.65 9.25
N GLY A 25 -6.94 19.27 8.30
CA GLY A 25 -6.91 19.83 6.94
C GLY A 25 -7.43 18.88 5.86
N ALA A 26 -7.29 19.32 4.60
CA ALA A 26 -7.66 18.52 3.44
C ALA A 26 -6.76 17.27 3.32
N ARG A 27 -7.38 16.14 2.95
CA ARG A 27 -6.68 14.88 2.73
C ARG A 27 -6.62 14.58 1.24
N MET A 28 -5.48 14.03 0.81
CA MET A 28 -5.28 13.52 -0.54
C MET A 28 -5.04 12.01 -0.50
N GLN A 29 -5.38 11.36 -1.60
CA GLN A 29 -5.12 9.95 -1.82
C GLN A 29 -3.90 9.80 -2.73
N SER A 30 -3.04 8.85 -2.42
CA SER A 30 -1.90 8.48 -3.24
C SER A 30 -1.91 6.96 -3.45
N PRO A 31 -1.73 6.46 -4.69
CA PRO A 31 -1.69 5.02 -4.95
C PRO A 31 -0.45 4.39 -4.31
N ALA A 32 -0.53 3.12 -3.97
CA ALA A 32 0.61 2.35 -3.48
C ALA A 32 0.96 1.18 -4.42
N GLY A 33 2.25 0.84 -4.46
CA GLY A 33 2.73 -0.37 -5.11
C GLY A 33 2.63 -1.56 -4.17
N THR A 34 2.19 -2.71 -4.67
CA THR A 34 2.16 -3.97 -3.92
C THR A 34 3.34 -4.84 -4.33
N LEU A 35 4.09 -5.33 -3.35
CA LEU A 35 5.19 -6.28 -3.54
C LEU A 35 4.90 -7.55 -2.73
N THR A 36 5.14 -8.71 -3.34
CA THR A 36 5.05 -10.02 -2.70
C THR A 36 6.13 -10.94 -3.24
N PHE A 37 6.41 -12.03 -2.54
CA PHE A 37 7.29 -13.09 -3.00
C PHE A 37 6.72 -14.44 -2.58
N SER A 38 7.07 -15.48 -3.35
CA SER A 38 6.63 -16.84 -3.07
C SER A 38 7.78 -17.67 -2.48
N ARG A 39 7.49 -18.87 -1.98
CA ARG A 39 8.51 -19.79 -1.49
C ARG A 39 9.60 -20.09 -2.53
N SER A 40 9.24 -20.18 -3.81
CA SER A 40 10.20 -20.42 -4.91
C SER A 40 11.09 -19.21 -5.24
N SER A 41 10.79 -18.04 -4.68
CA SER A 41 11.65 -16.86 -4.77
C SER A 41 12.81 -16.91 -3.77
N MET A 42 12.82 -17.87 -2.83
CA MET A 42 13.87 -18.04 -1.83
C MET A 42 15.03 -18.87 -2.41
N CYS A 43 16.24 -18.59 -1.93
CA CYS A 43 17.49 -19.25 -2.36
C CYS A 43 17.59 -20.71 -1.90
#